data_AF-A0A259D6A2-F1
#
_entry.id   AF-A0A259D6A2-F1
#
_cell.length_a   1.000
_cell.length_b   1.000
_cell.length_c   1.000
_cell.angle_alpha   90.00
_cell.angle_beta   90.00
_cell.angle_gamma   90.00
#
_symmetry.space_group_name_H-M   'P 1'
#
loop_
_entity.id
_entity.type
_entity.pdbx_description
1 polymer ?
#
loop_
_entity_poly.entity_id
_entity_poly.type
_entity_poly.pdbx_seq_one_letter_code
_entity_poly.pdbx_strand_id
1 'polypeptide(L)'
;KLGAAVGAGSLDVDVQIQTRSPKDDTLRALPLAPVPTLVPDDEVHVLARNNTSGPVDVNVLYIGADYSISHWFSGRLQAGDELKQGLFKISPQPLGQERMIVIMTPAKAQSPVEDLSYLAQDALDTTRSLGGTAFGDALAEAGFGETTRGAIALTDDSAEAGPGPAILQLELRTVAGQ
;
A
#
# COMPACT_ATOMS: atom_id res chain seq x y z
N LYS A 1 5.09 4.47 -18.64
CA LYS A 1 5.71 3.19 -18.21
C LYS A 1 5.59 3.15 -16.69
N LEU A 2 4.55 2.49 -16.22
CA LEU A 2 4.10 2.47 -14.81
C LEU A 2 4.97 1.46 -14.05
N GLY A 3 5.31 1.76 -12.79
CA GLY A 3 6.13 0.87 -11.98
C GLY A 3 5.35 -0.36 -11.54
N ALA A 4 6.11 -1.38 -11.15
CA ALA A 4 5.65 -2.76 -11.08
C ALA A 4 4.44 -2.92 -10.13
N ALA A 5 3.25 -3.02 -10.72
CA ALA A 5 2.12 -3.67 -10.10
C ALA A 5 2.46 -5.17 -10.04
N VAL A 6 2.52 -5.73 -8.83
CA VAL A 6 2.65 -7.17 -8.64
C VAL A 6 1.27 -7.68 -8.25
N GLY A 7 0.58 -8.27 -9.22
CA GLY A 7 -0.75 -8.88 -9.04
C GLY A 7 -1.14 -9.67 -10.28
N ALA A 8 -1.62 -10.90 -10.08
CA ALA A 8 -2.10 -11.75 -11.16
C ALA A 8 -3.45 -11.22 -11.68
N GLY A 9 -3.42 -10.59 -12.86
CA GLY A 9 -4.62 -10.14 -13.56
C GLY A 9 -4.58 -8.64 -13.84
N SER A 10 -4.63 -8.28 -15.12
CA SER A 10 -4.59 -6.91 -15.66
C SER A 10 -5.83 -6.10 -15.27
N LEU A 11 -5.93 -5.71 -14.00
CA LEU A 11 -6.93 -4.74 -13.57
C LEU A 11 -6.58 -3.38 -14.18
N ASP A 12 -7.40 -2.92 -15.14
CA ASP A 12 -7.18 -1.67 -15.87
C ASP A 12 -7.58 -0.46 -15.01
N VAL A 13 -6.74 -0.14 -14.04
CA VAL A 13 -6.88 1.02 -13.16
C VAL A 13 -5.57 1.79 -13.19
N ASP A 14 -5.63 3.03 -13.66
CA ASP A 14 -4.47 3.92 -13.64
C ASP A 14 -4.33 4.50 -12.23
N VAL A 15 -3.17 4.33 -11.61
CA VAL A 15 -2.87 4.93 -10.30
C VAL A 15 -1.62 5.79 -10.42
N GLN A 16 -1.71 7.02 -9.94
CA GLN A 16 -0.62 7.95 -9.80
C GLN A 16 -0.60 8.51 -8.39
N ILE A 17 0.56 8.43 -7.76
CA ILE A 17 0.81 9.10 -6.49
C ILE A 17 1.35 10.49 -6.79
N GLN A 18 0.86 11.48 -6.06
CA GLN A 18 1.30 12.87 -6.18
C GLN A 18 1.73 13.41 -4.82
N THR A 19 2.64 14.39 -4.84
CA THR A 19 3.05 15.15 -3.67
C THR A 19 2.93 16.64 -3.92
N ARG A 20 2.71 17.42 -2.86
CA ARG A 20 2.90 18.87 -2.84
C ARG A 20 3.57 19.27 -1.54
N SER A 21 4.39 20.32 -1.59
CA SER A 21 5.04 20.84 -0.37
C SER A 21 4.29 22.07 0.15
N PRO A 22 4.38 22.41 1.44
CA PRO A 22 3.79 23.65 1.95
C PRO A 22 4.33 24.92 1.28
N LYS A 23 5.56 24.87 0.75
CA LYS A 23 6.22 25.99 0.06
C LYS A 23 5.78 26.12 -1.41
N ASP A 24 5.19 25.07 -1.98
CA ASP A 24 4.78 24.99 -3.38
C ASP A 24 3.55 24.09 -3.50
N ASP A 25 2.39 24.73 -3.71
CA ASP A 25 1.07 24.08 -3.76
C ASP A 25 0.81 23.31 -5.08
N THR A 26 1.82 23.20 -5.96
CA THR A 26 1.69 22.42 -7.19
C THR A 26 1.79 20.93 -6.92
N LEU A 27 0.74 20.18 -7.27
CA LEU A 27 0.76 18.71 -7.24
C LEU A 27 1.72 18.17 -8.30
N ARG A 28 2.64 17.30 -7.87
CA ARG A 28 3.66 16.68 -8.71
C ARG A 28 3.62 15.18 -8.55
N ALA A 29 3.70 14.47 -9.67
CA ALA A 29 3.78 13.01 -9.63
C ALA A 29 5.02 12.56 -8.85
N LEU A 30 4.84 11.63 -7.92
CA LEU A 30 5.94 10.97 -7.23
C LEU A 30 6.55 9.89 -8.13
N PRO A 31 7.85 9.95 -8.43
CA PRO A 31 8.50 8.90 -9.19
C PRO A 31 8.58 7.61 -8.37
N LEU A 32 8.42 6.45 -9.03
CA LEU A 32 8.57 5.14 -8.40
C LEU A 32 10.05 4.72 -8.27
N ALA A 33 10.95 5.38 -9.03
CA ALA A 33 12.38 5.19 -8.96
C ALA A 33 13.11 6.49 -9.41
N PRO A 34 14.17 6.94 -8.70
CA PRO A 34 14.64 6.43 -7.41
C PRO A 34 13.59 6.64 -6.29
N VAL A 35 13.77 5.99 -5.13
CA VAL A 35 12.87 6.15 -3.98
C VAL A 35 12.77 7.64 -3.63
N PRO A 36 11.58 8.26 -3.74
CA PRO A 36 11.42 9.67 -3.48
C PRO A 36 11.63 9.99 -2.01
N THR A 37 12.19 11.18 -1.76
CA THR A 37 12.38 11.71 -0.42
C THR A 37 11.34 12.76 -0.14
N LEU A 38 10.67 12.64 1.01
CA LEU A 38 9.67 13.57 1.50
C LEU A 38 10.17 14.21 2.82
N VAL A 39 9.70 15.41 3.10
CA VAL A 39 9.96 16.13 4.35
C VAL A 39 8.66 16.31 5.13
N PRO A 40 8.74 16.62 6.44
CA PRO A 40 7.54 16.86 7.23
C PRO A 40 6.67 17.94 6.60
N ASP A 41 5.35 17.79 6.77
CA ASP A 41 4.30 18.62 6.18
C ASP A 41 4.10 18.50 4.66
N ASP A 42 4.93 17.75 3.94
CA ASP A 42 4.61 17.37 2.56
C ASP A 42 3.29 16.58 2.54
N GLU A 43 2.45 16.88 1.57
CA GLU A 43 1.18 16.20 1.40
C GLU A 43 1.25 15.16 0.30
N VAL A 44 0.71 13.99 0.55
CA VAL A 44 0.62 12.91 -0.42
C VAL A 44 -0.83 12.71 -0.85
N HIS A 45 -1.01 12.59 -2.16
CA HIS A 45 -2.29 12.50 -2.83
C HIS A 45 -2.31 11.25 -3.71
N VAL A 46 -3.46 10.60 -3.82
CA VAL A 46 -3.70 9.53 -4.78
C VAL A 46 -4.65 10.03 -5.86
N LEU A 47 -4.21 9.82 -7.10
CA LEU A 47 -5.03 9.90 -8.29
C LEU A 47 -5.25 8.48 -8.81
N ALA A 48 -6.49 8.00 -8.78
CA ALA A 48 -6.82 6.69 -9.34
C ALA A 48 -7.96 6.82 -10.35
N ARG A 49 -7.87 6.15 -11.49
CA ARG A 49 -8.92 6.14 -12.51
C ARG A 49 -9.28 4.71 -12.87
N ASN A 50 -10.55 4.37 -12.74
CA ASN A 50 -11.04 3.04 -13.08
C ASN A 50 -11.40 2.98 -14.56
N ASN A 51 -10.56 2.34 -15.39
CA ASN A 51 -10.83 2.11 -16.81
C ASN A 51 -11.54 0.78 -17.07
N THR A 52 -11.83 0.00 -16.03
CA THR A 52 -12.58 -1.24 -16.17
C THR A 52 -14.08 -0.97 -16.39
N SER A 53 -14.81 -2.01 -16.80
CA SER A 53 -16.27 -1.95 -16.96
C SER A 53 -17.05 -2.12 -15.67
N GLY A 54 -16.39 -2.46 -14.56
CA GLY A 54 -17.02 -2.78 -13.28
C GLY A 54 -16.54 -1.90 -12.13
N PRO A 55 -17.22 -1.92 -10.98
CA PRO A 55 -16.77 -1.21 -9.79
C PRO A 55 -15.47 -1.84 -9.23
N VAL A 56 -14.57 -1.00 -8.72
CA VAL A 56 -13.32 -1.39 -8.07
C VAL A 56 -13.27 -0.76 -6.68
N ASP A 57 -13.05 -1.57 -5.66
CA ASP A 57 -12.74 -1.12 -4.31
C ASP A 57 -11.25 -0.80 -4.21
N VAL A 58 -10.94 0.34 -3.62
CA VAL A 58 -9.58 0.86 -3.44
C VAL A 58 -9.33 1.05 -1.95
N ASN A 59 -8.25 0.45 -1.47
CA ASN A 59 -7.76 0.59 -0.10
C ASN A 59 -6.34 1.15 -0.12
N VAL A 60 -6.05 2.08 0.79
CA VAL A 60 -4.70 2.63 0.97
C VAL A 60 -4.19 2.33 2.37
N LEU A 61 -3.12 1.56 2.41
CA LEU A 61 -2.36 1.25 3.62
C LEU A 61 -1.04 2.00 3.61
N TYR A 62 -0.58 2.33 4.80
CA TYR A 62 0.72 2.94 5.02
C TYR A 62 1.49 2.19 6.09
N ILE A 63 2.76 1.97 5.79
CA ILE A 63 3.72 1.35 6.68
C ILE A 63 4.72 2.43 7.09
N GLY A 64 4.67 2.82 8.36
CA GLY A 64 5.59 3.79 8.94
C GLY A 64 7.00 3.22 9.10
N ALA A 65 7.98 4.09 9.34
CA ALA A 65 9.36 3.69 9.59
C ALA A 65 9.55 2.88 10.90
N ASP A 66 8.55 2.88 11.78
CA ASP A 66 8.43 2.07 13.00
C ASP A 66 7.65 0.75 12.79
N TYR A 67 7.37 0.41 11.53
CA TYR A 67 6.58 -0.76 11.11
C TYR A 67 5.10 -0.74 11.55
N SER A 68 4.59 0.39 12.04
CA SER A 68 3.15 0.57 12.22
C SER A 68 2.43 0.44 10.88
N ILE A 69 1.24 -0.16 10.89
CA ILE A 69 0.37 -0.23 9.71
C ILE A 69 -0.83 0.65 9.97
N SER A 70 -0.99 1.70 9.18
CA SER A 70 -2.16 2.58 9.21
C SER A 70 -3.02 2.35 7.98
N HIS A 71 -4.34 2.33 8.15
CA HIS A 71 -5.31 2.40 7.06
C HIS A 71 -5.81 3.83 6.92
N TRP A 72 -5.72 4.37 5.71
CA TRP A 72 -6.01 5.80 5.47
C TRP A 72 -7.21 6.04 4.59
N PHE A 73 -7.55 5.06 3.75
CA PHE A 73 -8.65 5.22 2.83
C PHE A 73 -9.22 3.87 2.42
N SER A 74 -10.55 3.79 2.38
CA SER A 74 -11.32 2.78 1.66
C SER A 74 -12.41 3.47 0.85
N GLY A 75 -12.65 3.00 -0.37
CA GLY A 75 -13.68 3.58 -1.23
C GLY A 75 -13.91 2.75 -2.48
N ARG A 76 -15.08 2.95 -3.11
CA ARG A 76 -15.46 2.28 -4.36
C ARG A 76 -15.46 3.26 -5.51
N LEU A 77 -14.76 2.92 -6.59
CA LEU A 77 -14.77 3.65 -7.86
C LEU A 77 -15.67 2.93 -8.86
N GLN A 78 -16.65 3.63 -9.42
CA GLN A 78 -17.44 3.09 -10.51
C GLN A 78 -16.61 3.08 -11.81
N ALA A 79 -17.12 2.40 -12.82
CA ALA A 79 -16.50 2.38 -14.14
C ALA A 79 -16.40 3.81 -14.70
N GLY A 80 -15.20 4.24 -15.06
CA GLY A 80 -14.91 5.59 -15.57
C GLY A 80 -14.72 6.66 -14.49
N ASP A 81 -14.94 6.35 -13.22
CA ASP A 81 -14.73 7.31 -12.12
C ASP A 81 -13.24 7.58 -11.88
N GLU A 82 -12.98 8.76 -11.31
CA GLU A 82 -11.66 9.20 -10.89
C GLU A 82 -11.67 9.56 -9.40
N LEU A 83 -10.76 8.98 -8.63
CA LEU A 83 -10.47 9.34 -7.25
C LEU A 83 -9.42 10.45 -7.24
N LYS A 84 -9.75 11.59 -6.63
CA LYS A 84 -8.81 12.66 -6.28
C LYS A 84 -8.84 12.87 -4.79
N GLN A 85 -7.98 12.15 -4.07
CA GLN A 85 -7.97 12.19 -2.62
C GLN A 85 -6.61 12.65 -2.09
N GLY A 86 -6.64 13.73 -1.31
CA GLY A 86 -5.55 14.06 -0.40
C GLY A 86 -5.57 13.06 0.74
N LEU A 87 -4.52 12.26 0.86
CA LEU A 87 -4.50 11.17 1.82
C LEU A 87 -4.00 11.64 3.18
N PHE A 88 -2.85 12.34 3.23
CA PHE A 88 -2.21 12.71 4.49
C PHE A 88 -1.09 13.74 4.32
N LYS A 89 -0.59 14.20 5.47
CA LYS A 89 0.65 14.97 5.64
C LYS A 89 1.73 14.10 6.25
N ILE A 90 2.95 14.22 5.77
CA ILE A 90 4.11 13.51 6.31
C ILE A 90 4.39 14.01 7.73
N SER A 91 4.40 13.08 8.68
CA SER A 91 4.71 13.35 10.07
C SER A 91 6.20 13.67 10.24
N PRO A 92 6.59 14.54 11.19
CA PRO A 92 8.00 14.76 11.53
C PRO A 92 8.70 13.53 12.12
N GLN A 93 7.95 12.55 12.64
CA GLN A 93 8.45 11.33 13.25
C GLN A 93 7.47 10.16 13.04
N PRO A 94 7.95 8.92 12.91
CA PRO A 94 9.35 8.50 12.79
C PRO A 94 9.96 8.86 11.43
N LEU A 95 11.28 9.05 11.37
CA LEU A 95 12.01 9.27 10.12
C LEU A 95 12.55 7.95 9.59
N GLY A 96 12.49 7.70 8.29
CA GLY A 96 13.08 6.49 7.72
C GLY A 96 12.48 6.05 6.40
N GLN A 97 12.52 4.73 6.19
CA GLN A 97 11.91 4.09 5.03
C GLN A 97 10.46 3.76 5.34
N GLU A 98 9.59 4.18 4.47
CA GLU A 98 8.14 4.05 4.60
C GLU A 98 7.59 3.41 3.33
N ARG A 99 6.40 2.83 3.41
CA ARG A 99 5.75 2.24 2.23
C ARG A 99 4.30 2.61 2.20
N MET A 100 3.82 2.97 1.03
CA MET A 100 2.41 3.08 0.76
C MET A 100 1.99 1.92 -0.14
N ILE A 101 0.90 1.26 0.23
CA ILE A 101 0.34 0.13 -0.50
C ILE A 101 -1.08 0.50 -0.90
N VAL A 102 -1.34 0.52 -2.21
CA VAL A 102 -2.67 0.69 -2.78
C VAL A 102 -3.15 -0.67 -3.24
N ILE A 103 -4.24 -1.14 -2.65
CA ILE A 103 -4.88 -2.42 -2.96
C ILE A 103 -6.15 -2.12 -3.74
N MET A 104 -6.30 -2.76 -4.89
CA MET A 104 -7.43 -2.58 -5.79
C MET A 104 -8.08 -3.92 -6.04
N THR A 105 -9.37 -4.02 -5.73
CA THR A 105 -10.13 -5.27 -5.80
C THR A 105 -11.41 -5.04 -6.59
N PRO A 106 -11.70 -5.82 -7.65
CA PRO A 106 -13.01 -5.77 -8.31
C PRO A 106 -14.13 -6.08 -7.33
N ALA A 107 -15.12 -5.19 -7.26
CA ALA A 107 -16.22 -5.34 -6.33
C ALA A 107 -17.24 -6.37 -6.85
N LYS A 108 -17.70 -7.24 -5.94
CA LYS A 108 -18.76 -8.20 -6.24
C LYS A 108 -20.12 -7.50 -6.30
N ALA A 109 -21.04 -8.04 -7.10
CA ALA A 109 -22.40 -7.50 -7.18
C ALA A 109 -23.05 -7.46 -5.79
N GLN A 110 -23.59 -6.29 -5.43
CA GLN A 110 -24.26 -6.03 -4.14
C GLN A 110 -23.40 -6.31 -2.89
N SER A 111 -22.07 -6.33 -3.00
CA SER A 111 -21.20 -6.42 -1.82
C SER A 111 -21.03 -5.05 -1.15
N PRO A 112 -20.78 -5.03 0.17
CA PRO A 112 -20.27 -3.82 0.83
C PRO A 112 -18.93 -3.41 0.19
N VAL A 113 -18.55 -2.14 0.40
CA VAL A 113 -17.21 -1.65 0.05
C VAL A 113 -16.20 -2.39 0.91
N GLU A 114 -15.17 -2.95 0.29
CA GLU A 114 -14.08 -3.60 1.00
C GLU A 114 -13.35 -2.59 1.91
N ASP A 115 -13.25 -2.93 3.20
CA ASP A 115 -12.53 -2.15 4.19
C ASP A 115 -11.44 -3.00 4.84
N LEU A 116 -10.19 -2.61 4.57
CA LEU A 116 -8.99 -3.26 5.10
C LEU A 116 -8.46 -2.60 6.37
N SER A 117 -9.26 -1.75 7.04
CA SER A 117 -8.92 -1.11 8.31
C SER A 117 -8.53 -2.10 9.41
N TYR A 118 -9.02 -3.33 9.36
CA TYR A 118 -8.65 -4.40 10.30
C TYR A 118 -7.18 -4.83 10.21
N LEU A 119 -6.48 -4.48 9.12
CA LEU A 119 -5.04 -4.71 8.98
C LEU A 119 -4.19 -3.66 9.71
N ALA A 120 -4.82 -2.61 10.23
CA ALA A 120 -4.11 -1.60 11.01
C ALA A 120 -3.49 -2.22 12.27
N GLN A 121 -2.25 -1.86 12.53
CA GLN A 121 -1.44 -2.37 13.64
C GLN A 121 -0.63 -1.23 14.23
N ASP A 122 -0.56 -1.18 15.56
CA ASP A 122 0.30 -0.24 16.26
C ASP A 122 1.78 -0.53 15.97
N ALA A 123 2.62 0.48 16.22
CA ALA A 123 4.06 0.36 16.06
C ALA A 123 4.63 -0.81 16.87
N LEU A 124 5.60 -1.51 16.31
CA LEU A 124 6.31 -2.56 17.04
C LEU A 124 7.21 -1.90 18.09
N ASP A 125 7.03 -2.31 19.35
CA ASP A 125 7.99 -1.98 20.40
C ASP A 125 9.35 -2.58 20.02
N THR A 126 10.28 -1.72 19.60
CA THR A 126 11.65 -2.12 19.33
C THR A 126 12.37 -2.26 20.66
N THR A 127 11.99 -3.27 21.47
CA THR A 127 12.77 -3.68 22.63
C THR A 127 14.06 -4.33 22.14
N ARG A 128 15.04 -3.49 21.80
CA ARG A 128 16.45 -3.91 21.73
C ARG A 128 16.99 -4.03 23.16
N SER A 129 16.46 -4.97 23.93
CA SER A 129 17.04 -5.35 25.21
C SER A 129 17.96 -6.56 25.02
N LEU A 130 19.24 -6.25 24.85
CA LEU A 130 20.41 -6.91 25.42
C LEU A 130 20.37 -8.44 25.59
N GLY A 131 21.13 -9.13 24.72
CA GLY A 131 21.90 -10.32 25.09
C GLY A 131 21.12 -11.63 25.26
N GLY A 132 21.13 -12.46 24.23
CA GLY A 132 20.77 -13.88 24.37
C GLY A 132 20.66 -14.58 23.03
N THR A 133 21.22 -15.78 22.96
CA THR A 133 21.16 -16.73 21.83
C THR A 133 19.75 -17.19 21.45
N ALA A 134 18.70 -16.58 22.01
CA ALA A 134 17.30 -17.00 21.93
C ALA A 134 16.54 -16.48 20.70
N PHE A 135 17.08 -15.50 19.95
CA PHE A 135 16.38 -14.97 18.77
C PHE A 135 16.32 -16.00 17.63
N GLY A 136 17.38 -16.80 17.45
CA GLY A 136 17.40 -17.86 16.45
C GLY A 136 16.44 -19.01 16.79
N ASP A 137 16.35 -19.37 18.08
CA ASP A 137 15.44 -20.42 18.55
C ASP A 137 13.97 -19.98 18.46
N ALA A 138 13.66 -18.72 18.78
CA ALA A 138 12.33 -18.16 18.59
C ALA A 138 11.95 -18.06 17.09
N LEU A 139 12.92 -17.76 16.22
CA LEU A 139 12.71 -17.71 14.77
C LEU A 139 12.48 -19.12 14.19
N ALA A 140 13.20 -20.12 14.69
CA ALA A 140 12.99 -21.53 14.36
C ALA A 140 11.65 -22.07 14.90
N GLU A 141 11.26 -21.70 16.11
CA GLU A 141 9.95 -22.04 16.71
C GLU A 141 8.80 -21.36 15.97
N ALA A 142 8.99 -20.13 15.49
CA ALA A 142 8.06 -19.41 14.62
C ALA A 142 8.04 -19.92 13.16
N GLY A 143 8.83 -20.96 12.83
CA GLY A 143 8.85 -21.58 11.50
C GLY A 143 9.60 -20.79 10.42
N PHE A 144 10.30 -19.71 10.79
CA PHE A 144 11.14 -18.96 9.86
C PHE A 144 12.41 -19.76 9.55
N GLY A 145 12.41 -20.40 8.39
CA GLY A 145 13.48 -21.31 7.95
C GLY A 145 12.93 -22.58 7.33
N GLU A 146 11.70 -22.97 7.67
CA GLU A 146 10.91 -23.81 6.78
C GLU A 146 10.47 -22.93 5.61
N THR A 147 10.82 -23.37 4.39
CA THR A 147 10.23 -22.79 3.19
C THR A 147 8.73 -23.06 3.27
N THR A 148 7.96 -22.09 3.75
CA THR A 148 6.51 -22.09 3.62
C THR A 148 6.22 -22.16 2.14
N ARG A 149 5.90 -23.36 1.65
CA ARG A 149 5.43 -23.56 0.29
C ARG A 149 4.19 -22.69 0.15
N GLY A 150 4.28 -21.65 -0.69
CA GLY A 150 3.11 -20.88 -1.07
C GLY A 150 2.02 -21.84 -1.52
N ALA A 151 0.82 -21.65 -0.98
CA ALA A 151 -0.34 -22.43 -1.40
C ALA A 151 -0.66 -22.08 -2.86
N ILE A 152 -0.56 -23.06 -3.74
CA ILE A 152 -1.09 -22.96 -5.10
C ILE A 152 -2.54 -23.44 -5.00
N ALA A 153 -3.50 -22.60 -5.38
CA ALA A 153 -4.90 -23.00 -5.44
C ALA A 153 -5.06 -24.17 -6.42
N LEU A 154 -5.45 -25.34 -5.91
CA LEU A 154 -5.78 -26.51 -6.71
C LEU A 154 -7.27 -26.46 -7.07
N THR A 155 -7.63 -25.60 -8.03
CA THR A 155 -8.79 -25.76 -8.92
C THR A 155 -8.69 -24.73 -10.04
N ASP A 156 -8.42 -25.23 -11.25
CA ASP A 156 -8.51 -24.50 -12.51
C ASP A 156 -9.99 -24.49 -12.93
N ASP A 157 -10.79 -23.63 -12.30
CA ASP A 157 -12.11 -23.24 -12.83
C ASP A 157 -11.93 -21.93 -13.60
N SER A 158 -11.19 -22.01 -14.72
CA SER A 158 -10.99 -20.92 -15.68
C SER A 158 -12.26 -20.58 -16.50
N ALA A 159 -13.44 -20.72 -15.89
CA ALA A 159 -14.73 -20.52 -16.55
C ALA A 159 -15.67 -19.62 -15.73
N GLU A 160 -15.16 -18.50 -15.21
CA GLU A 160 -15.91 -17.25 -14.87
C GLU A 160 -15.06 -16.18 -14.16
N ALA A 161 -13.73 -16.33 -14.12
CA ALA A 161 -12.87 -15.39 -13.40
C ALA A 161 -12.77 -14.03 -14.14
N GLY A 162 -13.51 -13.03 -13.66
CA GLY A 162 -13.24 -11.63 -13.96
C GLY A 162 -11.84 -11.20 -13.54
N PRO A 163 -11.45 -9.93 -13.73
CA PRO A 163 -10.12 -9.46 -13.34
C PRO A 163 -9.83 -9.77 -11.86
N GLY A 164 -8.59 -10.18 -11.57
CA GLY A 164 -8.11 -10.39 -10.20
C GLY A 164 -7.76 -9.07 -9.51
N PRO A 165 -7.51 -9.10 -8.18
CA PRO A 165 -7.03 -7.93 -7.47
C PRO A 165 -5.62 -7.51 -7.92
N ALA A 166 -5.31 -6.22 -7.79
CA ALA A 166 -4.01 -5.63 -8.09
C ALA A 166 -3.46 -4.87 -6.88
N ILE A 167 -2.15 -4.96 -6.67
CA ILE A 167 -1.44 -4.26 -5.58
C ILE A 167 -0.36 -3.37 -6.19
N LEU A 168 -0.39 -2.10 -5.83
CA LEU A 168 0.68 -1.14 -6.11
C LEU A 168 1.40 -0.80 -4.81
N GLN A 169 2.71 -0.95 -4.81
CA GLN A 169 3.56 -0.55 -3.69
C GLN A 169 4.47 0.61 -4.13
N LEU A 170 4.50 1.67 -3.32
CA LEU A 170 5.45 2.77 -3.43
C LEU A 170 6.29 2.83 -2.16
N GLU A 171 7.61 2.82 -2.34
CA GLU A 171 8.56 3.10 -1.26
C GLU A 171 8.79 4.60 -1.17
N LEU A 172 8.86 5.12 0.05
CA LEU A 172 9.11 6.52 0.37
C LEU A 172 10.25 6.60 1.39
N ARG A 173 10.97 7.72 1.40
CA ARG A 173 11.93 8.02 2.45
C ARG A 173 11.61 9.35 3.09
N THR A 174 11.31 9.36 4.38
CA THR A 174 11.11 10.59 5.14
C THR A 174 12.41 11.02 5.82
N VAL A 175 12.78 12.28 5.64
CA VAL A 175 13.99 12.90 6.23
C VAL A 175 13.61 14.15 7.00
N ALA A 176 14.46 14.59 7.92
CA ALA A 176 14.23 15.83 8.64
C ALA A 176 14.12 17.04 7.68
N GLY A 177 13.15 17.93 7.94
CA GLY A 177 13.03 19.20 7.22
C GLY A 177 14.25 20.10 7.48
N GLN A 178 14.66 20.86 6.45
CA GLN A 178 15.69 21.90 6.58
C GLN A 178 15.09 23.25 6.99
#